data_AF-A0A7S1UZC9-F1
#
_entry.id   AF-A0A7S1UZC9-F1
#
_cell.length_a   1.000
_cell.length_b   1.000
_cell.length_c   1.000
_cell.angle_alpha   90.00
_cell.angle_beta   90.00
_cell.angle_gamma   90.00
#
_symmetry.space_group_name_H-M   'P 1'
#
loop_
_entity.id
_entity.type
_entity.pdbx_description
1 polymer ?
#
loop_
_entity_poly.entity_id
_entity_poly.type
_entity_poly.pdbx_seq_one_letter_code
_entity_poly.pdbx_strand_id
1 'polypeptide(L)'
;YFIRRALHRIGPASASVCAAFMLMSFYTLIDAAYRDPGIVTPSSVPKHDHQKMAEWRFCDLCNEYQPPDGAHCPDCNMCIAGYDHHCVWMGTCIGKRNYKQFIRFNLAWLCYLLYAVFWVSVLGPVIYRHKKDS
;
A
#
# COMPACT_ATOMS: atom_id res chain seq x y z
N TYR A 1 -24.12 30.88 20.81
CA TYR A 1 -22.68 31.13 21.12
C TYR A 1 -21.85 29.84 21.13
N PHE A 2 -22.18 28.85 21.96
CA PHE A 2 -21.42 27.60 22.10
C PHE A 2 -21.25 26.83 20.76
N ILE A 3 -22.32 26.71 19.99
CA ILE A 3 -22.32 26.00 18.69
C ILE A 3 -21.46 26.73 17.64
N ARG A 4 -21.54 28.07 17.53
CA ARG A 4 -20.66 28.86 16.64
C ARG A 4 -19.18 28.66 16.97
N ARG A 5 -18.81 28.63 18.26
CA ARG A 5 -17.42 28.39 18.69
C ARG A 5 -16.97 26.97 18.36
N ALA A 6 -17.86 25.98 18.48
CA ALA A 6 -17.58 24.60 18.09
C ALA A 6 -17.38 24.47 16.57
N LEU A 7 -18.25 25.08 15.75
CA LEU A 7 -18.16 25.05 14.29
C LEU A 7 -16.85 25.65 13.74
N HIS A 8 -16.32 26.70 14.38
CA HIS A 8 -15.05 27.31 13.98
C HIS A 8 -13.84 26.41 14.22
N ARG A 9 -13.93 25.42 15.12
CA ARG A 9 -12.85 24.44 15.36
C ARG A 9 -12.87 23.27 14.39
N ILE A 10 -14.00 23.00 13.73
CA ILE A 10 -14.15 21.86 12.83
C ILE A 10 -13.24 21.98 11.61
N GLY A 11 -13.13 23.17 11.03
CA GLY A 11 -12.25 23.42 9.87
C GLY A 11 -10.79 23.08 10.16
N PRO A 12 -10.15 23.73 11.14
CA PRO A 12 -8.76 23.42 11.53
C PRO A 12 -8.56 21.96 11.95
N ALA A 13 -9.49 21.38 12.73
CA ALA A 13 -9.39 19.98 13.14
C ALA A 13 -9.45 19.03 11.93
N SER A 14 -10.35 19.29 10.98
CA SER A 14 -10.44 18.52 9.73
C SER A 14 -9.18 18.66 8.89
N ALA A 15 -8.62 19.86 8.76
CA ALA A 15 -7.36 20.07 8.05
C ALA A 15 -6.22 19.26 8.67
N SER A 16 -6.12 19.22 10.01
CA SER A 16 -5.13 18.39 10.70
C SER A 16 -5.34 16.89 10.47
N VAL A 17 -6.60 16.43 10.45
CA VAL A 17 -6.93 15.02 10.14
C VAL A 17 -6.53 14.67 8.69
N CYS A 18 -6.85 15.54 7.72
CA CYS A 18 -6.42 15.36 6.34
C CYS A 18 -4.90 15.33 6.22
N ALA A 19 -4.18 16.24 6.89
CA ALA A 19 -2.72 16.25 6.91
C ALA A 19 -2.14 14.95 7.47
N ALA A 20 -2.71 14.44 8.57
CA ALA A 20 -2.29 13.17 9.15
C ALA A 20 -2.49 11.98 8.18
N PHE A 21 -3.65 11.91 7.51
CA PHE A 21 -3.91 10.87 6.51
C PHE A 21 -2.97 10.97 5.30
N MET A 22 -2.69 12.18 4.81
CA MET A 22 -1.75 12.39 3.71
C MET A 22 -0.33 11.96 4.09
N LEU A 23 0.15 12.34 5.28
CA LEU A 23 1.47 11.95 5.78
C LEU A 23 1.58 10.43 5.97
N MET A 24 0.54 9.79 6.53
CA MET A 24 0.49 8.33 6.70
C MET A 24 0.48 7.61 5.34
N SER A 25 -0.30 8.11 4.38
CA SER A 25 -0.39 7.52 3.03
C SER A 25 0.93 7.67 2.28
N PHE A 26 1.58 8.83 2.37
CA PHE A 26 2.90 9.04 1.79
C PHE A 26 3.95 8.12 2.43
N TYR A 27 3.96 8.02 3.77
CA TYR A 27 4.86 7.11 4.47
C TYR A 27 4.66 5.64 4.04
N THR A 28 3.42 5.16 4.03
CA THR A 28 3.13 3.78 3.64
C THR A 28 3.39 3.49 2.16
N LEU A 29 3.24 4.48 1.28
CA LEU A 29 3.65 4.39 -0.13
C LEU A 29 5.16 4.17 -0.24
N ILE A 30 5.95 5.06 0.37
CA ILE A 30 7.42 4.97 0.35
C ILE A 30 7.89 3.66 1.00
N ASP A 31 7.27 3.27 2.11
CA ASP A 31 7.56 2.01 2.79
C ASP A 31 7.32 0.78 1.90
N ALA A 32 6.24 0.77 1.11
CA ALA A 32 5.97 -0.32 0.17
C ALA A 32 6.90 -0.28 -1.06
N ALA A 33 7.16 0.92 -1.61
CA ALA A 33 7.91 1.13 -2.84
C ALA A 33 9.40 0.78 -2.71
N TYR A 34 10.01 1.11 -1.56
CA TYR A 34 11.44 0.89 -1.33
C TYR A 34 11.76 -0.43 -0.61
N ARG A 35 10.74 -1.20 -0.22
CA ARG A 35 10.96 -2.53 0.35
C ARG A 35 11.23 -3.54 -0.75
N ASP A 36 12.20 -4.40 -0.47
CA ASP A 36 12.47 -5.56 -1.31
C ASP A 36 11.21 -6.43 -1.41
N PRO A 37 10.68 -6.65 -2.62
CA PRO A 37 9.46 -7.42 -2.81
C PRO A 37 9.64 -8.91 -2.52
N GLY A 38 10.87 -9.41 -2.54
CA GLY A 38 11.12 -10.84 -2.61
C GLY A 38 12.05 -11.23 -3.73
N ILE A 39 12.99 -10.39 -4.14
CA ILE A 39 13.90 -10.70 -5.27
C ILE A 39 14.60 -12.04 -4.99
N VAL A 40 14.49 -12.96 -5.94
CA VAL A 40 15.14 -14.27 -5.88
C VAL A 40 16.59 -14.09 -6.30
N THR A 41 17.50 -14.48 -5.42
CA THR A 41 18.94 -14.45 -5.64
C THR A 41 19.51 -15.87 -5.63
N PRO A 42 20.70 -16.11 -6.20
CA PRO A 42 21.35 -17.44 -6.13
C PRO A 42 21.58 -17.95 -4.70
N SER A 43 21.66 -17.05 -3.72
CA SER A 43 21.76 -17.39 -2.29
C SER A 43 20.43 -17.85 -1.68
N SER A 44 19.30 -17.50 -2.30
CA SER A 44 17.96 -17.92 -1.84
C SER A 44 17.58 -19.33 -2.30
N VAL A 45 18.31 -19.88 -3.28
CA VAL A 45 18.08 -21.19 -3.89
C VAL A 45 18.57 -22.32 -2.96
N PRO A 46 17.73 -23.30 -2.58
CA PRO A 46 18.11 -24.37 -1.65
C PRO A 46 19.05 -25.41 -2.27
N LYS A 47 20.37 -25.23 -2.16
CA LYS A 47 21.35 -26.13 -2.80
C LYS A 47 21.49 -27.52 -2.17
N HIS A 48 21.26 -27.63 -0.85
CA HIS A 48 21.50 -28.86 -0.08
C HIS A 48 20.21 -29.56 0.39
N ASP A 49 19.05 -29.01 0.03
CA ASP A 49 17.75 -29.54 0.42
C ASP A 49 17.02 -30.03 -0.83
N HIS A 50 17.24 -31.31 -1.17
CA HIS A 50 16.66 -31.93 -2.36
C HIS A 50 15.13 -31.93 -2.33
N GLN A 51 14.52 -32.05 -1.15
CA GLN A 51 13.07 -32.06 -1.02
C GLN A 51 12.51 -30.67 -1.32
N LYS A 52 13.11 -29.63 -0.78
CA LYS A 52 12.70 -28.24 -1.06
C LYS A 52 13.01 -27.83 -2.49
N MET A 53 14.15 -28.25 -3.05
CA MET A 53 14.52 -27.97 -4.43
C MET A 53 13.55 -28.60 -5.44
N ALA A 54 12.98 -29.78 -5.14
CA ALA A 54 12.03 -30.45 -6.03
C ALA A 54 10.75 -29.62 -6.30
N GLU A 55 10.41 -28.69 -5.43
CA GLU A 55 9.28 -27.77 -5.61
C GLU A 55 9.64 -26.50 -6.40
N TRP A 56 10.94 -26.24 -6.58
CA TRP A 56 11.42 -25.06 -7.29
C TRP A 56 11.40 -25.32 -8.80
N ARG A 57 11.12 -24.26 -9.55
CA ARG A 57 10.98 -24.29 -11.00
C ARG A 57 12.11 -23.50 -11.62
N PHE A 58 12.69 -23.98 -12.72
CA PHE A 58 13.71 -23.23 -13.43
C PHE A 58 13.07 -22.07 -14.22
N CYS A 59 13.69 -20.89 -14.19
CA CYS A 59 13.30 -19.75 -15.02
C CYS A 59 14.36 -19.54 -16.11
N ASP A 60 13.98 -19.76 -17.37
CA ASP A 60 14.90 -19.62 -18.51
C ASP A 60 15.36 -18.17 -18.74
N LEU A 61 14.53 -17.18 -18.36
CA LEU A 61 14.84 -15.75 -18.52
C LEU A 61 15.91 -15.26 -17.54
N CYS A 62 15.85 -15.74 -16.29
CA CYS A 62 16.82 -15.38 -15.26
C CYS A 62 17.97 -16.38 -15.14
N ASN A 63 17.89 -17.53 -15.82
CA ASN A 63 18.82 -18.65 -15.72
C ASN A 63 19.04 -19.10 -14.26
N GLU A 64 17.94 -19.17 -13.49
CA GLU A 64 17.97 -19.47 -12.06
C GLU A 64 16.66 -20.16 -11.63
N TYR A 65 16.71 -20.89 -10.52
CA TYR A 65 15.51 -21.49 -9.92
C TYR A 65 14.69 -20.45 -9.14
N GLN A 66 13.38 -20.46 -9.36
CA GLN A 66 12.41 -19.68 -8.59
C GLN A 66 11.59 -20.59 -7.66
N PRO A 67 11.16 -20.08 -6.49
CA PRO A 67 10.31 -20.84 -5.57
C PRO A 67 8.96 -21.17 -6.20
N PRO A 68 8.20 -22.14 -5.64
CA PRO A 68 6.90 -22.55 -6.17
C PRO A 68 5.90 -21.39 -6.24
N ASP A 69 5.92 -20.50 -5.24
CA ASP A 69 5.11 -19.28 -5.15
C ASP A 69 5.70 -18.09 -5.94
N GLY A 70 6.85 -18.26 -6.59
CA GLY A 70 7.53 -17.22 -7.35
C GLY A 70 7.18 -17.18 -8.83
N ALA A 71 7.43 -16.02 -9.45
CA ALA A 71 7.35 -15.84 -10.90
C ALA A 71 8.34 -14.77 -11.38
N HIS A 72 8.71 -14.83 -12.66
CA HIS A 72 9.47 -13.81 -13.36
C HIS A 72 8.58 -12.60 -13.66
N CYS A 73 9.01 -11.41 -13.25
CA CYS A 73 8.42 -10.15 -13.66
C CYS A 73 9.15 -9.60 -14.91
N PRO A 74 8.49 -9.49 -16.07
CA PRO A 74 9.11 -8.95 -17.28
C PRO A 74 9.53 -7.48 -17.14
N ASP A 75 8.75 -6.67 -16.43
CA ASP A 75 9.02 -5.23 -16.24
C ASP A 75 10.26 -4.97 -15.39
N CYS A 76 10.48 -5.80 -14.36
CA CYS A 76 11.67 -5.72 -13.51
C CYS A 76 12.83 -6.62 -13.99
N ASN A 77 12.58 -7.51 -14.95
CA ASN A 77 13.51 -8.53 -15.44
C ASN A 77 14.14 -9.37 -14.32
N MET A 78 13.32 -9.83 -13.37
CA MET A 78 13.77 -10.62 -12.22
C MET A 78 12.66 -11.50 -11.66
N CYS A 79 13.05 -12.63 -11.08
CA CYS A 79 12.13 -13.51 -10.35
C CYS A 79 11.85 -12.94 -8.95
N ILE A 80 10.56 -12.91 -8.58
CA ILE A 80 10.09 -12.45 -7.27
C ILE A 80 9.42 -13.62 -6.55
N ALA A 81 9.82 -13.89 -5.32
CA ALA A 81 9.18 -14.88 -4.45
C ALA A 81 7.80 -14.39 -4.00
N GLY A 82 6.80 -15.28 -4.02
CA GLY A 82 5.41 -14.92 -3.73
C GLY A 82 4.92 -13.80 -4.64
N TYR A 83 5.24 -13.87 -5.94
CA TYR A 83 4.91 -12.81 -6.90
C TYR A 83 3.40 -12.61 -7.00
N ASP A 84 2.96 -11.37 -6.81
CA ASP A 84 1.56 -10.97 -6.98
C ASP A 84 1.41 -10.20 -8.30
N HIS A 85 2.05 -9.02 -8.40
CA HIS A 85 2.05 -8.21 -9.63
C HIS A 85 3.20 -7.21 -9.66
N HIS A 86 3.52 -6.67 -10.84
CA HIS A 86 4.27 -5.43 -10.97
C HIS A 86 3.34 -4.24 -10.74
N CYS A 87 3.59 -3.42 -9.73
CA CYS A 87 2.75 -2.27 -9.46
C CYS A 87 3.36 -0.98 -9.99
N VAL A 88 2.79 -0.48 -11.08
CA VAL A 88 3.21 0.76 -11.73
C VAL A 88 3.14 1.98 -10.81
N TRP A 89 2.24 1.96 -9.82
CA TRP A 89 2.04 3.06 -8.88
C TRP A 89 3.14 3.12 -7.81
N MET A 90 3.74 1.98 -7.49
CA MET A 90 4.81 1.87 -6.49
C MET A 90 6.19 1.79 -7.16
N GLY A 91 6.25 1.61 -8.48
CA GLY A 91 7.49 1.46 -9.23
C GLY A 91 8.26 0.18 -8.89
N THR A 92 7.59 -0.83 -8.32
CA THR A 92 8.21 -2.08 -7.89
C THR A 92 7.19 -3.22 -7.94
N CYS A 93 7.70 -4.45 -7.89
CA CYS A 93 6.84 -5.62 -7.71
C CYS A 93 6.20 -5.63 -6.32
N ILE A 94 5.01 -6.21 -6.23
CA ILE A 94 4.43 -6.67 -4.98
C ILE A 94 4.68 -8.16 -4.88
N GLY A 95 5.30 -8.57 -3.78
CA GLY A 95 5.67 -9.94 -3.53
C GLY A 95 5.69 -10.26 -2.05
N LYS A 96 6.20 -11.44 -1.71
CA LYS A 96 6.17 -12.00 -0.35
C LYS A 96 6.66 -11.06 0.74
N ARG A 97 7.67 -10.23 0.47
CA ARG A 97 8.34 -9.39 1.49
C ARG A 97 7.81 -7.97 1.62
N ASN A 98 6.99 -7.49 0.67
CA ASN A 98 6.34 -6.17 0.77
C ASN A 98 4.81 -6.20 0.67
N TYR A 99 4.18 -7.38 0.49
CA TYR A 99 2.72 -7.53 0.41
C TYR A 99 1.98 -6.90 1.59
N LYS A 100 2.48 -7.10 2.82
CA LYS A 100 1.86 -6.51 4.03
C LYS A 100 1.86 -4.98 3.98
N GLN A 101 2.92 -4.37 3.46
CA GLN A 101 3.04 -2.93 3.33
C GLN A 101 2.13 -2.39 2.23
N PHE A 102 2.02 -3.09 1.11
CA PHE A 102 1.03 -2.79 0.08
C PHE A 102 -0.40 -2.78 0.65
N ILE A 103 -0.77 -3.76 1.48
CA ILE A 103 -2.08 -3.78 2.14
C ILE A 103 -2.26 -2.60 3.11
N ARG A 104 -1.22 -2.24 3.89
CA ARG A 104 -1.28 -1.06 4.78
C ARG A 104 -1.50 0.24 4.01
N PHE A 105 -0.83 0.41 2.87
CA PHE A 105 -1.03 1.56 2.00
C PHE A 105 -2.47 1.64 1.49
N ASN A 106 -3.02 0.54 0.98
CA ASN A 106 -4.40 0.50 0.49
C ASN A 106 -5.41 0.78 1.61
N LEU A 107 -5.17 0.26 2.82
CA LEU A 107 -6.03 0.53 3.97
C LEU A 107 -5.98 1.99 4.41
N ALA A 108 -4.80 2.63 4.40
CA ALA A 108 -4.67 4.05 4.71
C ALA A 108 -5.47 4.92 3.73
N TRP A 109 -5.40 4.61 2.43
CA TRP A 109 -6.20 5.26 1.40
C TRP A 109 -7.70 5.02 1.57
N LEU A 110 -8.11 3.78 1.86
CA LEU A 110 -9.51 3.46 2.10
C LEU A 110 -10.07 4.27 3.29
N CYS A 111 -9.33 4.34 4.40
CA CYS A 111 -9.73 5.15 5.56
C CYS A 111 -9.85 6.64 5.21
N TYR A 112 -8.92 7.17 4.41
CA TYR A 112 -8.98 8.56 3.96
C TYR A 112 -10.19 8.83 3.05
N LEU A 113 -10.48 7.92 2.11
CA LEU A 113 -11.66 8.01 1.24
C LEU A 113 -12.96 7.97 2.05
N LEU A 114 -13.07 7.06 3.03
CA LEU A 114 -14.23 6.99 3.92
C LEU A 114 -14.41 8.28 4.72
N TYR A 115 -13.31 8.86 5.22
CA TYR A 115 -13.35 10.16 5.90
C TYR A 115 -13.83 11.27 4.95
N ALA A 116 -13.32 11.33 3.72
CA ALA A 116 -13.72 12.34 2.73
C ALA A 116 -15.21 12.21 2.35
N VAL A 117 -15.68 10.98 2.11
CA VAL A 117 -17.10 10.69 1.81
C VAL A 117 -18.00 11.08 2.98
N PHE A 118 -17.61 10.75 4.21
CA PHE A 118 -18.34 11.19 5.40
C PHE A 118 -18.39 12.72 5.51
N TRP A 119 -17.28 13.39 5.22
CA TRP A 119 -17.21 14.85 5.27
C TRP A 119 -18.15 15.50 4.27
N VAL A 120 -18.11 15.05 3.00
CA VAL A 120 -18.94 15.60 1.92
C VAL A 120 -20.42 15.27 2.12
N SER A 121 -20.73 14.04 2.54
CA SER A 121 -22.12 13.56 2.63
C SER A 121 -22.83 13.99 3.91
N VAL A 122 -22.09 14.21 5.00
CA VAL A 122 -22.66 14.45 6.34
C VAL A 122 -22.21 15.79 6.90
N LEU A 123 -20.90 15.94 7.16
CA LEU A 123 -20.41 17.05 7.96
C LEU A 123 -20.54 18.40 7.25
N GLY A 124 -20.18 18.47 5.97
CA GLY A 124 -20.30 19.66 5.13
C GLY A 124 -21.75 20.18 5.04
N PRO A 125 -22.73 19.34 4.65
CA PRO A 125 -24.13 19.72 4.62
C PRO A 125 -24.70 20.18 5.96
N VAL A 126 -24.26 19.58 7.08
CA VAL A 126 -24.68 20.00 8.43
C VAL A 126 -24.13 21.40 8.75
N ILE A 127 -22.84 21.64 8.49
CA ILE A 127 -22.21 22.95 8.71
C ILE A 127 -22.85 24.03 7.83
N TYR A 128 -23.11 23.70 6.56
CA TYR A 128 -23.73 24.64 5.61
C TYR A 128 -25.13 25.04 6.05
N ARG A 129 -25.99 24.07 6.41
CA ARG A 129 -27.34 24.34 6.93
C ARG A 129 -27.30 25.23 8.17
N HIS A 130 -26.44 24.91 9.14
CA HIS A 130 -26.30 25.73 10.33
C HIS A 130 -25.85 27.17 10.01
N LYS A 131 -24.95 27.37 9.04
CA LYS A 131 -24.56 28.73 8.62
C LYS A 131 -25.69 29.49 7.94
N LYS A 132 -26.56 28.80 7.19
CA LYS A 132 -27.73 29.39 6.53
C LYS A 132 -28.78 29.84 7.55
N ASP A 133 -28.96 29.07 8.61
CA ASP A 133 -30.00 29.30 9.64
C ASP A 133 -29.55 30.27 10.75
N SER A 134 -28.30 30.78 10.74
CA SER A 134 -27.68 31.58 11.80
C SER A 134 -27.25 32.98 11.39
#